data_AF-A0A7L5T6H4-F1
#
_entry.id   AF-A0A7L5T6H4-F1
#
_cell.length_a   1.000
_cell.length_b   1.000
_cell.length_c   1.000
_cell.angle_alpha   90.00
_cell.angle_beta   90.00
_cell.angle_gamma   90.00
#
_symmetry.space_group_name_H-M   'P 1'
#
loop_
_entity.id
_entity.type
_entity.pdbx_description
1 polymer ?
#
loop_
_entity_poly.entity_id
_entity_poly.type
_entity_poly.pdbx_seq_one_letter_code
_entity_poly.pdbx_strand_id
1 'polypeptide(L)'
;MTTIFTVSVDSVEGATLRGRVHIVNPDVPYVPEETVFPLSLLADAWWKLDNGYLHNEDGERYPFTEEQGKDITAGMRRKDEFPNLMELIIGREIRVTKDGYLLADDGKTVLEPRRKAEDVYKLSGGSRPGYSVFTCGNAEELSQRAADIVTSYDITPYRNVPLMSEVAALKDPNEPWDPEGPDGPADLDDYDVWDLFKYHSLAELPYAEIVVTVSDAGYLEHMVAGMRWDTTMTGHVC
;
A
#
# COMPACT_ATOMS: atom_id res chain seq x y z
N MET A 1 -7.45 8.60 2.75
CA MET A 1 -6.28 8.67 1.86
C MET A 1 -6.72 8.16 0.50
N THR A 2 -6.24 8.76 -0.58
CA THR A 2 -6.56 8.34 -1.95
C THR A 2 -5.77 7.09 -2.27
N THR A 3 -6.40 6.06 -2.84
CA THR A 3 -5.71 4.88 -3.38
C THR A 3 -4.69 5.33 -4.43
N ILE A 4 -3.50 4.73 -4.41
CA ILE A 4 -2.43 5.03 -5.37
C ILE A 4 -2.03 3.82 -6.21
N PHE A 5 -2.14 2.62 -5.61
CA PHE A 5 -1.91 1.37 -6.32
C PHE A 5 -3.05 0.38 -6.08
N THR A 6 -3.29 -0.46 -7.07
CA THR A 6 -4.01 -1.73 -6.89
C THR A 6 -3.01 -2.86 -7.08
N VAL A 7 -2.85 -3.70 -6.07
CA VAL A 7 -1.92 -4.84 -6.09
C VAL A 7 -2.72 -6.11 -6.36
N SER A 8 -2.21 -6.98 -7.23
CA SER A 8 -2.78 -8.31 -7.45
C SER A 8 -1.72 -9.41 -7.33
N VAL A 9 -2.12 -10.56 -6.82
CA VAL A 9 -1.26 -11.73 -6.62
C VAL A 9 -1.54 -12.76 -7.69
N ASP A 10 -0.50 -13.11 -8.44
CA ASP A 10 -0.57 -14.13 -9.48
C ASP A 10 -0.28 -15.52 -8.90
N SER A 11 0.72 -15.62 -8.02
CA SER A 11 1.11 -16.88 -7.38
C SER A 11 1.90 -16.66 -6.10
N VAL A 12 1.87 -17.67 -5.23
CA VAL A 12 2.71 -17.78 -4.04
C VAL A 12 3.28 -19.19 -4.01
N GLU A 13 4.62 -19.29 -4.06
CA GLU A 13 5.36 -20.56 -4.11
C GLU A 13 6.43 -20.55 -3.02
N GLY A 14 6.17 -21.26 -1.92
CA GLY A 14 7.07 -21.27 -0.76
C GLY A 14 7.23 -19.86 -0.18
N ALA A 15 8.45 -19.32 -0.26
CA ALA A 15 8.79 -17.98 0.24
C ALA A 15 8.81 -16.90 -0.86
N THR A 16 8.28 -17.20 -2.05
CA THR A 16 8.26 -16.26 -3.18
C THR A 16 6.83 -15.93 -3.59
N LEU A 17 6.54 -14.64 -3.72
CA LEU A 17 5.30 -14.09 -4.26
C LEU A 17 5.57 -13.49 -5.64
N ARG A 18 4.66 -13.73 -6.58
CA ARG A 18 4.60 -13.04 -7.88
C ARG A 18 3.28 -12.32 -8.01
N GLY A 19 3.31 -11.11 -8.52
CA GLY A 19 2.11 -10.29 -8.67
C GLY A 19 2.32 -9.10 -9.59
N ARG A 20 1.36 -8.20 -9.56
CA ARG A 20 1.35 -6.96 -10.34
C ARG A 20 0.94 -5.79 -9.46
N VAL A 21 1.61 -4.66 -9.66
CA VAL A 21 1.25 -3.38 -9.06
C VAL A 21 0.74 -2.47 -10.17
N HIS A 22 -0.56 -2.19 -10.15
CA HIS A 22 -1.20 -1.26 -11.07
C HIS A 22 -1.15 0.14 -10.49
N ILE A 23 -0.77 1.10 -11.31
CA ILE A 23 -0.74 2.51 -10.95
C ILE A 23 -2.14 3.06 -11.24
N VAL A 24 -2.80 3.60 -10.21
CA VAL A 24 -4.19 4.07 -10.33
C VAL A 24 -4.35 5.55 -9.99
N ASN A 25 -3.26 6.23 -9.63
CA ASN A 25 -3.27 7.64 -9.29
C ASN A 25 -2.02 8.36 -9.84
N PRO A 26 -2.18 9.50 -10.54
CA PRO A 26 -1.07 10.33 -11.01
C PRO A 26 -0.12 10.82 -9.92
N ASP A 27 -0.58 10.96 -8.68
CA ASP A 27 0.23 11.52 -7.59
C ASP A 27 1.44 10.64 -7.23
N VAL A 28 1.38 9.34 -7.56
CA VAL A 28 2.49 8.39 -7.39
C VAL A 28 2.61 7.53 -8.66
N PRO A 29 3.21 8.06 -9.73
CA PRO A 29 3.18 7.45 -11.05
C PRO A 29 4.24 6.37 -11.26
N TYR A 30 4.92 5.95 -10.19
CA TYR A 30 5.96 4.93 -10.23
C TYR A 30 5.84 3.96 -9.06
N VAL A 31 6.03 2.68 -9.35
CA VAL A 31 6.13 1.62 -8.34
C VAL A 31 7.49 1.74 -7.64
N PRO A 32 7.54 1.87 -6.31
CA PRO A 32 8.81 2.00 -5.58
C PRO A 32 9.70 0.77 -5.73
N GLU A 33 11.01 1.01 -5.81
CA GLU A 33 12.04 -0.02 -6.03
C GLU A 33 12.66 -0.54 -4.72
N GLU A 34 12.46 0.17 -3.62
CA GLU A 34 13.04 -0.17 -2.33
C GLU A 34 12.29 -1.31 -1.63
N THR A 35 13.02 -2.16 -0.90
CA THR A 35 12.47 -3.34 -0.20
C THR A 35 11.46 -3.00 0.90
N VAL A 36 11.42 -1.76 1.36
CA VAL A 36 10.39 -1.28 2.31
C VAL A 36 9.00 -1.32 1.70
N PHE A 37 8.87 -1.13 0.38
CA PHE A 37 7.58 -1.16 -0.30
C PHE A 37 6.93 -2.54 -0.29
N PRO A 38 7.56 -3.64 -0.77
CA PRO A 38 6.95 -4.96 -0.68
C PRO A 38 6.68 -5.40 0.77
N LEU A 39 7.52 -5.02 1.75
CA LEU A 39 7.19 -5.29 3.17
C LEU A 39 5.92 -4.55 3.60
N SER A 40 5.75 -3.30 3.18
CA SER A 40 4.56 -2.50 3.46
C SER A 40 3.31 -3.11 2.81
N LEU A 41 3.43 -3.63 1.59
CA LEU A 41 2.35 -4.33 0.90
C LEU A 41 1.90 -5.58 1.66
N LEU A 42 2.83 -6.39 2.16
CA LEU A 42 2.50 -7.58 2.95
C LEU A 42 1.79 -7.21 4.25
N ALA A 43 2.26 -6.17 4.94
CA ALA A 43 1.67 -5.70 6.19
C ALA A 43 0.26 -5.12 5.98
N ASP A 44 0.06 -4.33 4.92
CA ASP A 44 -1.23 -3.74 4.55
C ASP A 44 -2.27 -4.82 4.19
N ALA A 45 -1.86 -5.80 3.37
CA ALA A 45 -2.69 -6.96 3.04
C ALA A 45 -3.14 -7.73 4.28
N TRP A 46 -2.22 -8.00 5.21
CA TRP A 46 -2.55 -8.65 6.48
C TRP A 46 -3.52 -7.80 7.30
N TRP A 47 -3.28 -6.50 7.43
CA TRP A 47 -4.12 -5.60 8.23
C TRP A 47 -5.54 -5.53 7.69
N LYS A 48 -5.69 -5.45 6.36
CA LYS A 48 -7.01 -5.49 5.70
C LYS A 48 -7.75 -6.79 5.97
N LEU A 49 -7.07 -7.93 5.91
CA LEU A 49 -7.68 -9.22 6.22
C LEU A 49 -8.09 -9.34 7.69
N ASP A 50 -7.20 -8.98 8.61
CA ASP A 50 -7.43 -9.08 10.05
C ASP A 50 -8.60 -8.20 10.51
N ASN A 51 -8.78 -7.05 9.87
CA ASN A 51 -9.88 -6.13 10.17
C ASN A 51 -11.14 -6.36 9.32
N GLY A 52 -11.10 -7.30 8.36
CA GLY A 52 -12.22 -7.60 7.47
C GLY A 52 -12.51 -6.51 6.43
N TYR A 53 -11.50 -5.72 6.06
CA TYR A 53 -11.62 -4.64 5.08
C TYR A 53 -11.34 -5.07 3.64
N LEU A 54 -10.89 -6.31 3.42
CA LEU A 54 -10.70 -6.81 2.08
C LEU A 54 -12.01 -7.36 1.53
N HIS A 55 -12.66 -6.58 0.67
CA HIS A 55 -14.00 -6.88 0.17
C HIS A 55 -13.97 -7.49 -1.25
N ASN A 56 -15.04 -8.19 -1.62
CA ASN A 56 -15.27 -8.66 -3.00
C ASN A 56 -16.07 -7.63 -3.80
N GLU A 57 -15.62 -6.38 -3.76
CA GLU A 57 -16.19 -5.24 -4.48
C GLU A 57 -15.12 -4.61 -5.38
N ASP A 58 -15.48 -3.61 -6.20
CA ASP A 58 -14.60 -3.04 -7.22
C ASP A 58 -13.20 -2.69 -6.69
N GLY A 59 -12.15 -3.07 -7.42
CA GLY A 59 -10.75 -2.85 -7.03
C GLY A 59 -10.18 -3.90 -6.06
N GLU A 60 -10.99 -4.45 -5.17
CA GLU A 60 -10.56 -5.48 -4.22
C GLU A 60 -11.05 -6.88 -4.62
N ARG A 61 -10.36 -7.91 -4.15
CA ARG A 61 -10.76 -9.30 -4.33
C ARG A 61 -10.04 -10.18 -3.34
N TYR A 62 -10.79 -11.01 -2.63
CA TYR A 62 -10.21 -12.10 -1.86
C TYR A 62 -10.94 -13.41 -2.16
N PRO A 63 -10.21 -14.50 -2.45
CA PRO A 63 -10.83 -15.79 -2.72
C PRO A 63 -11.61 -16.40 -1.53
N PHE A 64 -11.46 -15.85 -0.33
CA PHE A 64 -12.08 -16.35 0.89
C PHE A 64 -13.04 -15.32 1.50
N THR A 65 -13.90 -15.77 2.41
CA THR A 65 -14.81 -14.90 3.17
C THR A 65 -14.04 -14.05 4.19
N GLU A 66 -14.69 -13.03 4.74
CA GLU A 66 -14.13 -12.21 5.82
C GLU A 66 -13.69 -13.05 7.04
N GLU A 67 -14.56 -13.98 7.47
CA GLU A 67 -14.28 -14.89 8.59
C GLU A 67 -13.08 -15.80 8.30
N GLN A 68 -13.01 -16.35 7.09
CA GLN A 68 -11.86 -17.14 6.65
C GLN A 68 -10.57 -16.31 6.58
N GLY A 69 -10.65 -15.05 6.16
CA GLY A 69 -9.51 -14.13 6.16
C GLY A 69 -8.95 -13.92 7.57
N LYS A 70 -9.84 -13.68 8.55
CA LYS A 70 -9.47 -13.56 9.97
C LYS A 70 -8.91 -14.85 10.56
N ASP A 71 -9.49 -16.00 10.21
CA ASP A 71 -8.97 -17.30 10.63
C ASP A 71 -7.57 -17.56 10.06
N ILE A 72 -7.33 -17.18 8.80
CA ILE A 72 -6.01 -17.26 8.16
C ILE A 72 -5.01 -16.39 8.93
N THR A 73 -5.30 -15.09 9.14
CA THR A 73 -4.37 -14.19 9.85
C THR A 73 -4.10 -14.64 11.28
N ALA A 74 -5.13 -15.15 11.99
CA ALA A 74 -4.99 -15.69 13.34
C ALA A 74 -4.18 -16.99 13.42
N GLY A 75 -4.14 -17.76 12.33
CA GLY A 75 -3.43 -19.03 12.19
C GLY A 75 -1.98 -18.89 11.70
N MET A 76 -1.56 -17.71 11.23
CA MET A 76 -0.22 -17.53 10.68
C MET A 76 0.87 -17.77 11.73
N ARG A 77 1.98 -18.40 11.30
CA ARG A 77 3.16 -18.64 12.14
C ARG A 77 3.81 -17.35 12.65
N ARG A 78 3.70 -16.27 11.87
CA ARG A 78 4.33 -14.97 12.14
C ARG A 78 3.33 -13.87 12.55
N LYS A 79 2.10 -14.23 12.91
CA LYS A 79 1.00 -13.26 13.16
C LYS A 79 1.36 -12.16 14.15
N ASP A 80 2.15 -12.46 15.18
CA ASP A 80 2.50 -11.49 16.24
C ASP A 80 3.49 -10.43 15.75
N GLU A 81 4.16 -10.64 14.61
CA GLU A 81 5.10 -9.67 14.04
C GLU A 81 4.38 -8.59 13.21
N PHE A 82 3.25 -8.91 12.59
CA PHE A 82 2.55 -8.00 11.67
C PHE A 82 1.95 -6.75 12.33
N PRO A 83 1.37 -6.80 13.55
CA PRO A 83 0.99 -5.58 14.26
C PRO A 83 2.16 -4.62 14.45
N ASN A 84 3.34 -5.14 14.80
CA ASN A 84 4.55 -4.33 14.96
C ASN A 84 4.97 -3.73 13.62
N LEU A 85 4.95 -4.50 12.52
CA LEU A 85 5.24 -3.98 11.18
C LEU A 85 4.28 -2.85 10.79
N MET A 86 2.99 -2.99 11.09
CA MET A 86 2.02 -1.92 10.85
C MET A 86 2.32 -0.68 11.69
N GLU A 87 2.66 -0.83 12.98
CA GLU A 87 3.08 0.32 13.80
C GLU A 87 4.33 1.01 13.26
N LEU A 88 5.28 0.28 12.67
CA LEU A 88 6.45 0.89 12.01
C LEU A 88 6.06 1.71 10.78
N ILE A 89 4.98 1.34 10.08
CA ILE A 89 4.51 2.00 8.86
C ILE A 89 3.62 3.21 9.19
N ILE A 90 2.53 2.98 9.93
CA ILE A 90 1.49 3.99 10.18
C ILE A 90 1.62 4.69 11.55
N GLY A 91 2.57 4.25 12.38
CA GLY A 91 2.72 4.70 13.75
C GLY A 91 1.74 4.01 14.71
N ARG A 92 1.95 4.26 16.00
CA ARG A 92 1.10 3.72 17.06
C ARG A 92 -0.12 4.59 17.29
N GLU A 93 -1.28 3.97 17.42
CA GLU A 93 -2.50 4.66 17.86
C GLU A 93 -2.41 4.97 19.37
N ILE A 94 -2.56 6.24 19.72
CA ILE A 94 -2.54 6.76 21.08
C ILE A 94 -3.89 7.33 21.42
N ARG A 95 -4.47 6.88 22.54
CA ARG A 95 -5.71 7.45 23.08
C ARG A 95 -5.42 8.77 23.78
N VAL A 96 -6.21 9.78 23.45
CA VAL A 96 -6.10 11.12 24.02
C VAL A 96 -7.47 11.64 24.47
N THR A 97 -7.48 12.65 25.33
CA THR A 97 -8.68 13.44 25.55
C THR A 97 -8.97 14.33 24.34
N LYS A 98 -10.14 14.97 24.34
CA LYS A 98 -10.48 16.02 23.36
C LYS A 98 -9.46 17.15 23.26
N ASP A 99 -8.74 17.39 24.35
CA ASP A 99 -7.74 18.46 24.44
C ASP A 99 -6.30 17.92 24.18
N GLY A 100 -6.17 16.66 23.72
CA GLY A 100 -4.91 16.05 23.32
C GLY A 100 -4.07 15.42 24.45
N TYR A 101 -4.62 15.26 25.66
CA TYR A 101 -3.89 14.69 26.79
C TYR A 101 -3.89 13.17 26.79
N LEU A 102 -2.75 12.57 27.11
CA LEU A 102 -2.58 11.11 27.10
C LEU A 102 -3.53 10.41 28.08
N LEU A 103 -4.17 9.35 27.60
CA LEU A 103 -5.03 8.47 28.39
C LEU A 103 -4.33 7.16 28.71
N ALA A 104 -4.69 6.55 29.83
CA ALA A 104 -4.36 5.17 30.14
C ALA A 104 -5.11 4.20 29.21
N ASP A 105 -4.77 2.91 29.30
CA ASP A 105 -5.36 1.85 28.47
C ASP A 105 -6.88 1.71 28.66
N ASP A 106 -7.41 2.17 29.80
CA ASP A 106 -8.86 2.22 30.06
C ASP A 106 -9.60 3.25 29.18
N GLY A 107 -8.87 4.10 28.45
CA GLY A 107 -9.41 5.16 27.59
C GLY A 107 -10.18 6.25 28.34
N LYS A 108 -10.03 6.34 29.67
CA LYS A 108 -10.81 7.23 30.54
C LYS A 108 -9.93 8.02 31.50
N THR A 109 -8.93 7.37 32.07
CA THR A 109 -8.01 7.98 33.04
C THR A 109 -6.93 8.77 32.31
N VAL A 110 -6.82 10.07 32.61
CA VAL A 110 -5.70 10.89 32.14
C VAL A 110 -4.43 10.45 32.86
N LEU A 111 -3.34 10.21 32.10
CA LEU A 111 -2.06 9.82 32.68
C LEU A 111 -1.43 10.96 33.47
N GLU A 112 -0.84 10.63 34.62
CA GLU A 112 -0.05 11.54 35.43
C GLU A 112 1.45 11.23 35.32
N PRO A 113 2.34 12.23 35.18
CA PRO A 113 2.02 13.65 35.06
C PRO A 113 1.31 13.97 33.74
N ARG A 114 0.32 14.85 33.81
CA ARG A 114 -0.47 15.31 32.66
C ARG A 114 0.44 15.86 31.55
N ARG A 115 0.42 15.20 30.39
CA ARG A 115 1.17 15.58 29.18
C ARG A 115 0.30 15.46 27.95
N LYS A 116 0.48 16.36 26.98
CA LYS A 116 -0.16 16.20 25.67
C LYS A 116 0.62 15.21 24.81
N ALA A 117 -0.07 14.57 23.88
CA ALA A 117 0.58 13.66 22.93
C ALA A 117 1.63 14.38 22.07
N GLU A 118 1.36 15.61 21.63
CA GLU A 118 2.28 16.43 20.82
C GLU A 118 3.58 16.80 21.55
N ASP A 119 3.55 16.85 22.89
CA ASP A 119 4.73 17.17 23.70
C ASP A 119 5.64 15.94 23.91
N VAL A 120 5.13 14.73 23.66
CA VAL A 120 5.81 13.46 23.98
C VAL A 120 6.17 12.69 22.72
N TYR A 121 5.37 12.82 21.67
CA TYR A 121 5.49 12.03 20.45
C TYR A 121 5.49 12.93 19.21
N LYS A 122 6.26 12.55 18.20
CA LYS A 122 6.09 13.06 16.83
C LYS A 122 4.81 12.45 16.27
N LEU A 123 3.86 13.27 15.85
CA LEU A 123 2.53 12.83 15.38
C LEU A 123 2.43 12.92 13.86
N SER A 124 1.79 11.92 13.24
CA SER A 124 1.55 11.86 11.79
C SER A 124 0.21 12.49 11.36
N GLY A 125 -0.65 12.80 12.33
CA GLY A 125 -1.99 13.36 12.11
C GLY A 125 -3.08 12.29 12.13
N GLY A 126 -4.33 12.72 11.92
CA GLY A 126 -5.52 11.86 11.98
C GLY A 126 -6.19 11.84 13.36
N SER A 127 -7.51 12.01 13.36
CA SER A 127 -8.37 11.76 14.53
C SER A 127 -9.44 10.76 14.11
N ARG A 128 -9.50 9.59 14.75
CA ARG A 128 -10.68 8.72 14.63
C ARG A 128 -11.83 9.29 15.49
N PRO A 129 -13.10 8.94 15.20
CA PRO A 129 -14.20 9.21 16.10
C PRO A 129 -13.90 8.54 17.47
N GLY A 130 -13.71 9.36 18.51
CA GLY A 130 -13.24 8.88 19.82
C GLY A 130 -11.76 9.17 20.11
N TYR A 131 -11.34 10.43 19.90
CA TYR A 131 -10.09 11.05 20.39
C TYR A 131 -8.86 10.11 20.45
N SER A 132 -8.39 9.65 19.30
CA SER A 132 -7.06 9.03 19.17
C SER A 132 -6.22 9.79 18.15
N VAL A 133 -4.90 9.76 18.32
CA VAL A 133 -3.91 10.30 17.39
C VAL A 133 -2.88 9.21 17.07
N PHE A 134 -2.26 9.29 15.89
CA PHE A 134 -1.18 8.38 15.51
C PHE A 134 0.18 9.05 15.68
N THR A 135 1.17 8.28 16.17
CA THR A 135 2.56 8.70 16.08
C THR A 135 3.04 8.66 14.63
N CYS A 136 4.19 9.23 14.36
CA CYS A 136 4.96 8.83 13.17
C CYS A 136 5.36 7.36 13.28
N GLY A 137 5.47 6.70 12.13
CA GLY A 137 6.12 5.40 12.05
C GLY A 137 7.64 5.52 12.27
N ASN A 138 8.36 4.41 12.11
CA ASN A 138 9.81 4.37 12.27
C ASN A 138 10.46 3.85 10.98
N ALA A 139 10.87 4.78 10.12
CA ALA A 139 11.45 4.48 8.80
C ALA A 139 12.76 3.67 8.88
N GLU A 140 13.62 3.97 9.86
CA GLU A 140 14.92 3.30 10.03
C GLU A 140 14.72 1.84 10.43
N GLU A 141 13.86 1.60 11.42
CA GLU A 141 13.55 0.24 11.86
C GLU A 141 12.76 -0.53 10.78
N LEU A 142 11.84 0.11 10.07
CA LEU A 142 11.17 -0.52 8.93
C LEU A 142 12.16 -0.94 7.85
N SER A 143 13.14 -0.08 7.53
CA SER A 143 14.19 -0.39 6.55
C SER A 143 15.04 -1.58 7.00
N GLN A 144 15.43 -1.63 8.28
CA GLN A 144 16.16 -2.78 8.82
C GLN A 144 15.34 -4.06 8.74
N ARG A 145 14.05 -4.01 9.12
CA ARG A 145 13.14 -5.16 9.03
C ARG A 145 12.91 -5.59 7.59
N ALA A 146 12.83 -4.65 6.65
CA ALA A 146 12.73 -4.93 5.22
C ALA A 146 13.97 -5.66 4.70
N ALA A 147 15.17 -5.25 5.10
CA ALA A 147 16.40 -5.93 4.73
C ALA A 147 16.49 -7.37 5.28
N ASP A 148 15.96 -7.60 6.49
CA ASP A 148 15.97 -8.93 7.13
C ASP A 148 14.87 -9.87 6.56
N ILE A 149 13.73 -9.30 6.16
CA ILE A 149 12.54 -10.07 5.73
C ILE A 149 12.52 -10.22 4.21
N VAL A 150 12.69 -9.14 3.45
CA VAL A 150 12.62 -9.16 1.98
C VAL A 150 14.01 -9.40 1.41
N THR A 151 14.28 -10.66 1.12
CA THR A 151 15.59 -11.13 0.61
C THR A 151 15.82 -10.82 -0.87
N SER A 152 14.76 -10.67 -1.66
CA SER A 152 14.84 -10.16 -3.03
C SER A 152 13.56 -9.44 -3.42
N TYR A 153 13.69 -8.41 -4.26
CA TYR A 153 12.58 -7.69 -4.86
C TYR A 153 12.97 -7.25 -6.27
N ASP A 154 12.24 -7.76 -7.26
CA ASP A 154 12.44 -7.45 -8.67
C ASP A 154 11.16 -6.83 -9.25
N ILE A 155 11.33 -5.85 -10.12
CA ILE A 155 10.26 -5.14 -10.82
C ILE A 155 10.56 -5.15 -12.32
N THR A 156 9.58 -5.47 -13.15
CA THR A 156 9.73 -5.37 -14.61
C THR A 156 9.48 -3.93 -15.09
N PRO A 157 9.95 -3.57 -16.29
CA PRO A 157 9.47 -2.37 -16.97
C PRO A 157 7.94 -2.32 -17.03
N TYR A 158 7.38 -1.11 -17.01
CA TYR A 158 5.94 -0.91 -17.08
C TYR A 158 5.36 -1.47 -18.37
N ARG A 159 4.19 -2.09 -18.23
CA ARG A 159 3.32 -2.52 -19.32
C ARG A 159 2.09 -1.63 -19.35
N ASN A 160 1.41 -1.63 -20.50
CA ASN A 160 0.23 -0.80 -20.76
C ASN A 160 0.46 0.71 -20.57
N VAL A 161 1.69 1.18 -20.77
CA VAL A 161 1.94 2.63 -20.86
C VAL A 161 1.48 3.08 -22.24
N PRO A 162 0.54 4.04 -22.34
CA PRO A 162 0.06 4.56 -23.61
C PRO A 162 1.19 5.25 -24.35
N LEU A 163 1.05 5.34 -25.66
CA LEU A 163 1.98 6.08 -26.49
C LEU A 163 1.70 7.59 -26.40
N MET A 164 2.72 8.41 -26.66
CA MET A 164 2.58 9.86 -26.72
C MET A 164 1.55 10.30 -27.77
N SER A 165 1.46 9.57 -28.88
CA SER A 165 0.45 9.82 -29.92
C SER A 165 -0.99 9.60 -29.46
N GLU A 166 -1.24 8.60 -28.60
CA GLU A 166 -2.56 8.31 -28.05
C GLU A 166 -3.03 9.44 -27.12
N VAL A 167 -2.10 9.97 -26.31
CA VAL A 167 -2.34 11.13 -25.45
C VAL A 167 -2.64 12.37 -26.30
N ALA A 168 -1.85 12.63 -27.33
CA ALA A 168 -2.04 13.76 -28.22
C ALA A 168 -3.39 13.71 -28.96
N ALA A 169 -3.79 12.53 -29.46
CA ALA A 169 -5.06 12.33 -30.14
C ALA A 169 -6.28 12.55 -29.23
N LEU A 170 -6.15 12.30 -27.92
CA LEU A 170 -7.19 12.63 -26.95
C LEU A 170 -7.26 14.15 -26.70
N LYS A 171 -6.10 14.82 -26.56
CA LYS A 171 -6.00 16.25 -26.27
C LYS A 171 -6.52 17.12 -27.42
N ASP A 172 -6.08 16.86 -28.64
CA ASP A 172 -6.54 17.56 -29.84
C ASP A 172 -6.90 16.57 -30.96
N PRO A 173 -8.15 16.09 -30.99
CA PRO A 173 -8.59 15.13 -32.01
C PRO A 173 -8.56 15.66 -33.45
N ASN A 174 -8.42 16.98 -33.63
CA ASN A 174 -8.44 17.61 -34.96
C ASN A 174 -7.04 17.97 -35.46
N GLU A 175 -6.02 17.91 -34.61
CA GLU A 175 -4.64 18.18 -34.98
C GLU A 175 -3.88 16.87 -35.21
N PRO A 176 -3.35 16.62 -36.43
CA PRO A 176 -2.53 15.45 -36.68
C PRO A 176 -1.28 15.47 -35.80
N TRP A 177 -1.05 14.39 -35.07
CA TRP A 177 0.19 14.23 -34.31
C TRP A 177 1.39 14.13 -35.26
N ASP A 178 2.31 15.09 -35.19
CA ASP A 178 3.51 15.21 -36.04
C ASP A 178 4.75 15.37 -35.15
N PRO A 179 5.29 14.27 -34.60
CA PRO A 179 6.43 14.32 -33.70
C PRO A 179 7.75 14.56 -34.45
N GLU A 180 8.71 15.21 -33.80
CA GLU A 180 10.08 15.31 -34.31
C GLU A 180 10.88 13.99 -34.17
N GLY A 181 10.31 12.98 -33.50
CA GLY A 181 10.96 11.71 -33.16
C GLY A 181 10.01 10.51 -33.15
N PRO A 182 10.53 9.30 -32.86
CA PRO A 182 9.71 8.10 -32.80
C PRO A 182 8.70 8.16 -31.66
N ASP A 183 7.52 7.56 -31.87
CA ASP A 183 6.49 7.43 -30.85
C ASP A 183 6.99 6.59 -29.68
N GLY A 184 6.99 7.19 -28.49
CA GLY A 184 7.49 6.58 -27.27
C GLY A 184 6.38 6.41 -26.24
N PRO A 185 6.67 5.69 -25.13
CA PRO A 185 5.76 5.65 -24.00
C PRO A 185 5.52 7.06 -23.45
N ALA A 186 4.28 7.37 -23.12
CA ALA A 186 3.91 8.60 -22.45
C ALA A 186 4.52 8.67 -21.04
N ASP A 187 4.73 9.90 -20.58
CA ASP A 187 5.19 10.17 -19.23
C ASP A 187 4.02 10.05 -18.25
N LEU A 188 4.08 9.08 -17.33
CA LEU A 188 3.02 8.87 -16.35
C LEU A 188 2.94 10.02 -15.32
N ASP A 189 3.96 10.89 -15.23
CA ASP A 189 3.91 12.14 -14.46
C ASP A 189 3.01 13.21 -15.12
N ASP A 190 2.69 13.10 -16.42
CA ASP A 190 1.76 14.02 -17.10
C ASP A 190 0.31 13.65 -16.74
N TYR A 191 -0.36 14.54 -15.98
CA TYR A 191 -1.75 14.38 -15.57
C TYR A 191 -2.69 14.13 -16.75
N ASP A 192 -2.39 14.66 -17.94
CA ASP A 192 -3.25 14.47 -19.08
C ASP A 192 -3.23 13.03 -19.63
N VAL A 193 -2.20 12.23 -19.30
CA VAL A 193 -2.18 10.79 -19.59
C VAL A 193 -3.31 10.08 -18.83
N TRP A 194 -3.65 10.56 -17.64
CA TRP A 194 -4.65 9.93 -16.78
C TRP A 194 -6.08 10.15 -17.25
N ASP A 195 -6.33 11.14 -18.11
CA ASP A 195 -7.61 11.30 -18.79
C ASP A 195 -7.92 10.13 -19.73
N LEU A 196 -6.88 9.47 -20.29
CA LEU A 196 -7.07 8.22 -21.06
C LEU A 196 -7.68 7.14 -20.17
N PHE A 197 -7.20 7.00 -18.93
CA PHE A 197 -7.56 5.91 -18.04
C PHE A 197 -8.90 6.03 -17.34
N LYS A 198 -9.59 7.16 -17.46
CA LYS A 198 -10.85 7.47 -16.76
C LYS A 198 -11.94 6.39 -16.87
N TYR A 199 -11.95 5.63 -17.96
CA TYR A 199 -12.94 4.57 -18.23
C TYR A 199 -12.32 3.19 -18.42
N HIS A 200 -11.01 3.05 -18.20
CA HIS A 200 -10.31 1.79 -18.40
C HIS A 200 -10.55 0.83 -17.25
N SER A 201 -10.58 -0.46 -17.58
CA SER A 201 -10.55 -1.53 -16.61
C SER A 201 -9.15 -1.63 -15.99
N LEU A 202 -9.05 -2.22 -14.79
CA LEU A 202 -7.75 -2.47 -14.14
C LEU A 202 -6.73 -3.17 -15.06
N ALA A 203 -7.19 -4.09 -15.91
CA ALA A 203 -6.33 -4.85 -16.81
C ALA A 203 -5.66 -3.98 -17.89
N GLU A 204 -6.18 -2.78 -18.13
CA GLU A 204 -5.70 -1.83 -19.13
C GLU A 204 -4.87 -0.70 -18.49
N LEU A 205 -4.87 -0.57 -17.16
CA LEU A 205 -4.04 0.40 -16.47
C LEU A 205 -2.55 0.05 -16.57
N PRO A 206 -1.64 1.04 -16.50
CA PRO A 206 -0.22 0.81 -16.40
C PRO A 206 0.11 -0.04 -15.17
N TYR A 207 0.99 -1.02 -15.34
CA TYR A 207 1.42 -1.87 -14.24
C TYR A 207 2.86 -2.34 -14.41
N ALA A 208 3.49 -2.70 -13.30
CA ALA A 208 4.71 -3.49 -13.28
C ALA A 208 4.45 -4.87 -12.69
N GLU A 209 5.09 -5.90 -13.25
CA GLU A 209 5.14 -7.22 -12.63
C GLU A 209 6.19 -7.18 -11.50
N ILE A 210 5.86 -7.76 -10.36
CA ILE A 210 6.75 -7.84 -9.20
C ILE A 210 7.05 -9.28 -8.81
N VAL A 211 8.27 -9.50 -8.33
CA VAL A 211 8.69 -10.76 -7.70
C VAL A 211 9.31 -10.41 -6.36
N VAL A 212 8.73 -10.95 -5.28
CA VAL A 212 9.18 -10.71 -3.91
C VAL A 212 9.56 -12.04 -3.28
N THR A 213 10.79 -12.17 -2.78
CA THR A 213 11.21 -13.34 -1.99
C THR A 213 11.46 -12.92 -0.56
N VAL A 214 10.83 -13.61 0.38
CA VAL A 214 11.00 -13.38 1.82
C VAL A 214 11.89 -14.44 2.48
N SER A 215 12.43 -14.13 3.65
CA SER A 215 13.32 -15.02 4.40
C SER A 215 12.59 -16.24 4.99
N ASP A 216 11.29 -16.15 5.22
CA ASP A 216 10.44 -17.22 5.75
C ASP A 216 9.06 -17.18 5.08
N ALA A 217 8.60 -18.32 4.55
CA ALA A 217 7.27 -18.45 3.94
C ALA A 217 6.12 -18.06 4.89
N GLY A 218 6.36 -18.06 6.21
CA GLY A 218 5.42 -17.57 7.22
C GLY A 218 4.98 -16.11 7.02
N TYR A 219 5.76 -15.29 6.32
CA TYR A 219 5.36 -13.91 5.97
C TYR A 219 4.40 -13.82 4.78
N LEU A 220 4.15 -14.93 4.06
CA LEU A 220 3.26 -14.98 2.90
C LEU A 220 2.00 -15.82 3.13
N GLU A 221 1.76 -16.32 4.35
CA GLU A 221 0.66 -17.26 4.65
C GLU A 221 -0.74 -16.66 4.44
N HIS A 222 -0.88 -15.34 4.47
CA HIS A 222 -2.13 -14.62 4.13
C HIS A 222 -2.25 -14.26 2.65
N MET A 223 -1.22 -14.53 1.84
CA MET A 223 -1.20 -14.19 0.42
C MET A 223 -1.67 -15.39 -0.41
N VAL A 224 -2.51 -15.14 -1.41
CA VAL A 224 -3.06 -16.20 -2.26
C VAL A 224 -3.25 -15.72 -3.69
N ALA A 225 -3.08 -16.62 -4.66
CA ALA A 225 -3.37 -16.32 -6.07
C ALA A 225 -4.82 -15.80 -6.25
N GLY A 226 -4.97 -14.74 -7.04
CA GLY A 226 -6.24 -14.06 -7.26
C GLY A 226 -6.65 -13.07 -6.16
N MET A 227 -5.83 -12.92 -5.11
CA MET A 227 -5.94 -11.81 -4.17
C MET A 227 -5.63 -10.49 -4.87
N ARG A 228 -6.40 -9.45 -4.54
CA ARG A 228 -6.22 -8.10 -5.06
C ARG A 228 -6.68 -7.08 -4.02
N TRP A 229 -5.93 -6.01 -3.82
CA TRP A 229 -6.33 -4.95 -2.91
C TRP A 229 -5.82 -3.59 -3.35
N ASP A 230 -6.55 -2.56 -2.94
CA ASP A 230 -6.19 -1.17 -3.12
C ASP A 230 -5.36 -0.69 -1.94
N THR A 231 -4.27 0.00 -2.22
CA THR A 231 -3.32 0.44 -1.20
C THR A 231 -2.91 1.89 -1.39
N THR A 232 -2.56 2.51 -0.26
CA THR A 232 -1.96 3.84 -0.16
C THR A 232 -0.47 3.75 0.20
N MET A 233 0.07 2.53 0.30
CA MET A 233 1.44 2.31 0.73
C MET A 233 2.41 2.66 -0.39
N THR A 234 3.41 3.48 -0.09
CA THR A 234 4.56 3.75 -0.95
C THR A 234 5.87 3.20 -0.37
N GLY A 235 5.82 2.64 0.83
CA GLY A 235 7.01 2.36 1.64
C GLY A 235 7.62 3.61 2.30
N HIS A 236 7.10 4.81 2.02
CA HIS A 236 7.49 6.03 2.71
C HIS A 236 6.81 6.11 4.07
N VAL A 237 7.61 6.44 5.10
CA VAL A 237 7.16 6.60 6.49
C VAL A 237 7.47 8.01 6.95
N CYS A 238 6.51 8.62 7.66
CA CYS A 238 6.51 10.02 8.09
C CYS A 238 7.49 10.37 9.23
#